data_AF-A0A2N8NZE4-F1
#
_entry.id   AF-A0A2N8NZE4-F1
#
_cell.length_a   1.000
_cell.length_b   1.000
_cell.length_c   1.000
_cell.angle_alpha   90.00
_cell.angle_beta   90.00
_cell.angle_gamma   90.00
#
_symmetry.space_group_name_H-M   'P 1'
#
loop_
_entity.id
_entity.type
_entity.pdbx_description
1 polymer ?
#
loop_
_entity_poly.entity_id
_entity_poly.type
_entity_poly.pdbx_seq_one_letter_code
_entity_poly.pdbx_strand_id
1 'polypeptide(L)'
;MALGLGAFALTLHLAGTEVTIRQTAPALIVAGLGIGLVIGPFFDTVLSAVEPHETGSASGTLTAAQQLGSALGSAALGTVFYSALADQGTTPPGYAHTMQITLGAGAGLLALAFLASFLLPRPTHPHEH
;
A
#
# COMPACT_ATOMS: atom_id res chain seq x y z
N MET A 1 1.47 -7.31 -4.33
CA MET A 1 0.77 -6.34 -3.46
C MET A 1 -0.65 -6.04 -3.96
N ALA A 2 -0.85 -5.38 -5.11
CA ALA A 2 -2.21 -5.09 -5.63
C ALA A 2 -3.07 -6.35 -5.87
N LEU A 3 -2.48 -7.41 -6.44
CA LEU A 3 -3.15 -8.70 -6.58
C LEU A 3 -3.48 -9.37 -5.24
N GLY A 4 -2.65 -9.17 -4.21
CA GLY A 4 -2.89 -9.71 -2.86
C GLY A 4 -4.02 -8.98 -2.13
N LEU A 5 -4.11 -7.66 -2.29
CA LEU A 5 -5.23 -6.86 -1.78
C LEU A 5 -6.53 -7.13 -2.53
N GLY A 6 -6.46 -7.29 -3.86
CA GLY A 6 -7.60 -7.72 -4.66
C GLY A 6 -8.12 -9.12 -4.25
N ALA A 7 -7.21 -10.06 -4.01
CA ALA A 7 -7.56 -11.38 -3.50
C ALA A 7 -8.16 -11.31 -2.09
N PHE A 8 -7.59 -10.52 -1.17
CA PHE A 8 -8.13 -10.34 0.18
C PHE A 8 -9.54 -9.73 0.18
N ALA A 9 -9.76 -8.71 -0.65
CA ALA A 9 -11.06 -8.09 -0.83
C ALA A 9 -12.08 -9.07 -1.41
N LEU A 10 -11.68 -9.90 -2.39
CA LEU A 10 -12.53 -10.94 -2.97
C LEU A 10 -12.88 -12.02 -1.94
N THR A 11 -11.92 -12.44 -1.12
CA THR A 11 -12.17 -13.40 -0.03
C THR A 11 -13.20 -12.87 0.96
N LEU A 12 -13.08 -11.60 1.37
CA LEU A 12 -14.05 -10.97 2.27
C LEU A 12 -15.43 -10.83 1.62
N HIS A 13 -15.48 -10.60 0.31
CA HIS A 13 -16.73 -10.48 -0.43
C HIS A 13 -17.44 -11.83 -0.57
N LEU A 14 -16.68 -12.93 -0.70
CA LEU A 14 -17.21 -14.29 -0.87
C LEU A 14 -17.49 -15.02 0.46
N ALA A 15 -16.79 -14.67 1.55
CA ALA A 15 -16.86 -15.41 2.82
C ALA A 15 -17.94 -14.91 3.80
N GLY A 16 -18.47 -13.69 3.66
CA GLY A 16 -19.43 -13.13 4.62
C GLY A 16 -18.85 -13.00 6.05
N THR A 17 -19.71 -13.02 7.08
CA THR A 17 -19.36 -12.78 8.50
C THR A 17 -18.51 -13.87 9.18
N GLU A 18 -18.21 -15.00 8.52
CA GLU A 18 -17.34 -16.06 9.06
C GLU A 18 -15.96 -16.06 8.39
N VAL A 19 -15.23 -14.97 8.54
CA VAL A 19 -13.85 -14.85 8.03
C VAL A 19 -12.93 -15.71 8.88
N THR A 20 -12.65 -16.93 8.42
CA THR A 20 -11.75 -17.86 9.13
C THR A 20 -10.30 -17.61 8.70
N ILE A 21 -9.35 -17.74 9.63
CA ILE A 21 -7.91 -17.47 9.40
C ILE A 21 -7.33 -18.23 8.18
N ARG A 22 -7.91 -19.38 7.83
CA ARG A 22 -7.54 -20.17 6.64
C ARG A 22 -7.88 -19.47 5.32
N GLN A 23 -8.89 -18.61 5.29
CA GLN A 23 -9.32 -17.89 4.09
C GLN A 23 -8.49 -16.63 3.87
N THR A 24 -8.04 -15.98 4.94
CA THR A 24 -7.24 -14.74 4.89
C THR A 24 -5.74 -14.98 4.82
N ALA A 25 -5.23 -16.12 5.33
CA ALA A 25 -3.81 -16.47 5.29
C ALA A 25 -3.18 -16.47 3.88
N PRO A 26 -3.81 -17.03 2.82
CA PRO A 26 -3.21 -17.03 1.47
C PRO A 26 -3.02 -15.62 0.92
N ALA A 27 -4.02 -14.75 1.13
CA ALA A 27 -3.97 -13.37 0.66
C ALA A 27 -2.93 -12.54 1.43
N LEU A 28 -2.77 -12.78 2.74
CA LEU A 28 -1.70 -12.19 3.55
C LEU A 28 -0.30 -12.65 3.10
N ILE A 29 -0.14 -13.93 2.74
CA ILE A 29 1.11 -14.46 2.19
C ILE A 29 1.45 -13.79 0.86
N VAL A 30 0.48 -13.65 -0.05
CA VAL A 30 0.67 -12.96 -1.34
C VAL A 30 0.96 -11.47 -1.15
N ALA A 31 0.32 -10.83 -0.17
CA ALA A 31 0.63 -9.45 0.21
C ALA A 31 2.07 -9.33 0.73
N GLY A 32 2.47 -10.19 1.68
CA GLY A 32 3.81 -10.21 2.26
C GLY A 32 4.91 -10.49 1.24
N LEU A 33 4.72 -11.47 0.35
CA LEU A 33 5.63 -11.73 -0.78
C LEU A 33 5.75 -10.51 -1.69
N GLY A 34 4.62 -9.85 -1.98
CA GLY A 34 4.62 -8.62 -2.76
C GLY A 34 5.43 -7.48 -2.13
N ILE A 35 5.38 -7.33 -0.80
CA ILE A 35 6.20 -6.33 -0.09
C ILE A 35 7.68 -6.70 -0.18
N GLY A 36 8.01 -7.96 0.10
CA GLY A 36 9.40 -8.43 0.11
C GLY A 36 10.11 -8.28 -1.23
N LEU A 37 9.39 -8.51 -2.34
CA LEU A 37 9.94 -8.36 -3.69
C LEU A 37 10.18 -6.90 -4.11
N VAL A 38 9.51 -5.94 -3.46
CA VAL A 38 9.61 -4.52 -3.81
C VAL A 38 10.63 -3.79 -2.94
N ILE A 39 10.63 -4.05 -1.62
CA ILE A 39 11.47 -3.31 -0.67
C ILE A 39 12.97 -3.42 -1.01
N GLY A 40 13.46 -4.62 -1.29
CA GLY A 40 14.88 -4.84 -1.59
C GLY A 40 15.39 -4.00 -2.76
N PRO A 41 14.89 -4.21 -4.00
CA PRO A 41 15.36 -3.48 -5.17
C PRO A 41 15.01 -1.99 -5.11
N PHE A 42 13.98 -1.57 -4.38
CA PHE A 42 13.61 -0.16 -4.27
C PHE A 42 14.71 0.69 -3.62
N PHE A 43 15.23 0.27 -2.47
CA PHE A 43 16.30 1.00 -1.80
C PHE A 43 17.58 1.02 -2.62
N ASP A 44 17.97 -0.13 -3.17
CA ASP A 44 19.15 -0.23 -4.04
C ASP A 44 19.03 0.68 -5.27
N THR A 45 17.85 0.72 -5.90
CA THR A 45 17.62 1.58 -7.08
C THR A 45 17.72 3.06 -6.73
N VAL A 46 17.08 3.51 -5.64
CA VAL A 46 17.12 4.92 -5.22
C VAL A 46 18.53 5.35 -4.83
N LEU A 47 19.26 4.51 -4.11
CA LEU A 47 20.63 4.80 -3.67
C LEU A 47 21.65 4.69 -4.81
N SER A 48 21.40 3.85 -5.81
CA SER A 48 22.27 3.75 -7.00
C SER A 48 22.25 4.99 -7.89
N ALA A 49 21.24 5.86 -7.74
CA ALA A 49 21.08 7.07 -8.54
C ALA A 49 21.80 8.31 -7.96
N VAL A 50 22.45 8.18 -6.80
CA VAL A 50 23.14 9.27 -6.11
C VAL A 50 24.62 8.97 -5.90
N GLU A 51 25.45 10.00 -5.83
CA GLU A 51 26.88 9.80 -5.60
C GLU A 51 27.16 9.28 -4.17
N PRO A 52 28.26 8.52 -3.95
CA PRO A 52 28.55 7.92 -2.65
C PRO A 52 28.57 8.92 -1.49
N HIS A 53 28.99 10.16 -1.75
CA HIS A 53 29.07 11.23 -0.77
C HIS A 53 27.69 11.86 -0.43
N GLU A 54 26.67 11.68 -1.28
CA GLU A 54 25.31 12.17 -1.10
C GLU A 54 24.35 11.12 -0.51
N THR A 55 24.78 9.85 -0.47
CA THR A 55 24.05 8.68 0.06
C THR A 55 23.35 8.97 1.41
N GLY A 56 24.04 9.65 2.33
CA GLY A 56 23.47 9.98 3.65
C GLY A 56 22.29 10.96 3.57
N SER A 57 22.39 11.98 2.71
CA SER A 57 21.33 12.96 2.47
C SER A 57 20.16 12.35 1.70
N ALA A 58 20.44 11.53 0.68
CA ALA A 58 19.44 10.80 -0.09
C ALA A 58 18.63 9.81 0.76
N SER A 59 19.30 9.05 1.63
CA SER A 59 18.63 8.13 2.55
C SER A 59 17.76 8.86 3.58
N GLY A 60 18.25 10.00 4.11
CA GLY A 60 17.50 10.85 5.04
C GLY A 60 16.22 11.42 4.43
N THR A 61 16.33 11.98 3.22
CA THR A 61 15.16 12.51 2.47
C THR A 61 14.18 11.40 2.08
N LEU A 62 14.67 10.23 1.66
CA LEU A 62 13.85 9.06 1.37
C LEU A 62 13.06 8.61 2.61
N THR A 63 13.73 8.54 3.77
CA THR A 63 13.09 8.17 5.04
C THR A 63 12.05 9.21 5.47
N ALA A 64 12.34 10.50 5.30
CA ALA A 64 11.37 11.56 5.57
C ALA A 64 10.14 11.45 4.67
N ALA A 65 10.32 11.19 3.37
CA ALA A 65 9.24 10.96 2.43
C ALA A 65 8.39 9.73 2.81
N GLN A 66 9.03 8.63 3.23
CA GLN A 66 8.32 7.43 3.71
C GLN A 66 7.49 7.69 4.97
N GLN A 67 8.04 8.45 5.94
CA GLN A 67 7.31 8.82 7.14
C GLN A 67 6.10 9.71 6.82
N LEU A 68 6.27 10.70 5.94
CA LEU A 68 5.19 11.54 5.46
C LEU A 68 4.11 10.71 4.74
N GLY A 69 4.51 9.83 3.83
CA GLY A 69 3.60 8.93 3.13
C GLY A 69 2.84 7.99 4.08
N SER A 70 3.52 7.47 5.10
CA SER A 70 2.89 6.62 6.12
C SER A 70 1.89 7.40 6.98
N ALA A 71 2.23 8.61 7.39
CA ALA A 71 1.33 9.48 8.15
C ALA A 71 0.09 9.88 7.33
N LEU A 72 0.27 10.30 6.08
CA LEU A 72 -0.83 10.67 5.19
C LEU A 72 -1.70 9.46 4.83
N GLY A 73 -1.09 8.32 4.52
CA GLY A 73 -1.81 7.08 4.20
C GLY A 73 -2.65 6.57 5.37
N SER A 74 -2.08 6.54 6.57
CA SER A 74 -2.80 6.14 7.78
C SER A 74 -3.92 7.12 8.15
N ALA A 75 -3.70 8.43 8.00
CA ALA A 75 -4.73 9.44 8.21
C ALA A 75 -5.89 9.27 7.21
N ALA A 76 -5.59 9.16 5.91
CA ALA A 76 -6.61 8.99 4.88
C ALA A 76 -7.43 7.70 5.07
N LEU A 77 -6.76 6.57 5.29
CA LEU A 77 -7.45 5.29 5.54
C LEU A 77 -8.24 5.32 6.85
N GLY A 78 -7.71 5.95 7.89
CA GLY A 78 -8.44 6.18 9.14
C GLY A 78 -9.71 7.00 8.93
N THR A 79 -9.63 8.11 8.17
CA THR A 79 -10.79 8.92 7.81
C THR A 79 -11.83 8.10 7.04
N VAL A 80 -11.43 7.30 6.05
CA VAL A 80 -12.35 6.42 5.31
C VAL A 80 -13.00 5.40 6.24
N PHE A 81 -12.23 4.78 7.14
CA PHE A 81 -12.75 3.80 8.09
C PHE A 81 -13.77 4.42 9.05
N TYR A 82 -13.42 5.54 9.70
CA TYR A 82 -14.31 6.18 10.67
C TYR A 82 -15.54 6.80 10.03
N SER A 83 -15.42 7.34 8.80
CA SER A 83 -16.59 7.83 8.05
C SER A 83 -17.54 6.70 7.67
N ALA A 84 -17.03 5.61 7.11
CA ALA A 84 -17.84 4.43 6.79
C ALA A 84 -18.45 3.79 8.06
N LEU A 85 -17.73 3.77 9.18
CA LEU A 85 -18.25 3.24 10.45
C LEU A 85 -19.40 4.11 11.00
N ALA A 86 -19.32 5.43 10.82
CA ALA A 86 -20.38 6.35 11.22
C ALA A 86 -21.68 6.09 10.44
N ASP A 87 -21.57 5.75 9.15
CA ASP A 87 -22.72 5.43 8.29
C ASP A 87 -23.31 4.04 8.56
N GLN A 88 -22.45 3.04 8.83
CA GLN A 88 -22.87 1.62 8.95
C GLN A 88 -23.17 1.18 10.39
N GLY A 89 -22.76 1.98 11.38
CA GLY A 89 -22.94 1.69 12.80
C GLY A 89 -21.98 0.62 13.36
N THR A 90 -21.90 0.54 14.69
CA THR A 90 -20.92 -0.30 15.41
C THR A 90 -21.39 -1.75 15.62
N THR A 91 -22.32 -2.23 14.79
CA THR A 91 -22.78 -3.63 14.84
C THR A 91 -21.77 -4.57 14.17
N PRO A 92 -21.74 -5.87 14.52
CA PRO A 92 -20.85 -6.84 13.86
C PRO A 92 -20.91 -6.83 12.32
N PRO A 93 -22.09 -6.79 11.66
CA PRO A 93 -22.15 -6.64 10.20
C PRO A 93 -21.71 -5.25 9.71
N GLY A 94 -21.96 -4.18 10.47
CA GLY A 94 -21.49 -2.82 10.14
C GLY A 94 -19.96 -2.71 10.11
N TYR A 95 -19.27 -3.39 11.04
CA TYR A 95 -17.81 -3.49 11.03
C TYR A 95 -17.27 -4.26 9.82
N ALA A 96 -17.89 -5.39 9.47
CA ALA A 96 -17.47 -6.19 8.31
C ALA A 96 -17.58 -5.38 7.01
N HIS A 97 -18.68 -4.65 6.83
CA HIS A 97 -18.89 -3.81 5.65
C HIS A 97 -17.92 -2.61 5.61
N THR A 98 -17.71 -1.94 6.75
CA THR A 98 -16.73 -0.85 6.88
C THR A 98 -15.31 -1.31 6.54
N MET A 99 -14.94 -2.51 6.97
CA MET A 99 -13.64 -3.12 6.65
C MET A 99 -13.50 -3.36 5.14
N GLN A 100 -14.54 -3.87 4.47
CA GLN A 100 -14.54 -4.05 3.02
C GLN A 100 -14.35 -2.72 2.26
N ILE A 101 -15.07 -1.67 2.67
CA ILE A 101 -14.93 -0.32 2.08
C ILE A 101 -13.51 0.20 2.25
N THR A 102 -12.96 0.10 3.46
CA THR A 102 -11.62 0.60 3.79
C THR A 102 -10.53 -0.14 3.00
N LEU A 103 -10.66 -1.47 2.86
CA LEU A 103 -9.75 -2.28 2.06
C LEU A 103 -9.85 -1.96 0.57
N GLY A 104 -11.06 -1.73 0.07
CA GLY A 104 -11.31 -1.27 -1.30
C GLY A 104 -10.63 0.08 -1.57
N ALA A 105 -10.74 1.03 -0.64
CA ALA A 105 -10.07 2.32 -0.72
C ALA A 105 -8.53 2.17 -0.72
N GLY A 106 -7.98 1.30 0.13
CA GLY A 106 -6.55 0.98 0.14
C GLY A 106 -6.07 0.36 -1.17
N ALA A 107 -6.84 -0.57 -1.73
CA ALA A 107 -6.54 -1.15 -3.04
C ALA A 107 -6.60 -0.09 -4.16
N GLY A 108 -7.57 0.81 -4.12
CA GLY A 108 -7.69 1.96 -5.04
C GLY A 108 -6.50 2.91 -4.95
N LEU A 109 -6.06 3.27 -3.75
CA LEU A 109 -4.86 4.09 -3.54
C LEU A 109 -3.61 3.45 -4.13
N LEU A 110 -3.42 2.13 -3.95
CA LEU A 110 -2.30 1.42 -4.57
C LEU A 110 -2.41 1.37 -6.09
N ALA A 111 -3.60 1.19 -6.64
CA ALA A 111 -3.82 1.21 -8.09
C ALA A 111 -3.53 2.60 -8.67
N LEU A 112 -3.93 3.67 -7.98
CA LEU A 112 -3.59 5.05 -8.34
C LEU A 112 -2.09 5.31 -8.25
N ALA A 113 -1.42 4.86 -7.19
CA ALA A 113 0.03 4.97 -7.06
C ALA A 113 0.77 4.22 -8.18
N PHE A 114 0.28 3.02 -8.53
CA PHE A 114 0.79 2.24 -9.66
C PHE A 114 0.60 2.98 -10.98
N LEU A 115 -0.59 3.54 -11.23
CA LEU A 115 -0.87 4.33 -12.43
C LEU A 115 0.02 5.58 -12.49
N ALA A 116 0.14 6.31 -11.38
CA ALA A 116 1.00 7.49 -11.27
C ALA A 116 2.47 7.15 -11.57
N SER A 117 2.94 5.95 -11.21
CA SER A 117 4.28 5.48 -11.57
C SER A 117 4.52 5.41 -13.09
N PHE A 118 3.49 5.11 -13.89
CA PHE A 118 3.60 5.19 -15.36
C PHE A 118 3.59 6.61 -15.91
N LEU A 119 2.96 7.56 -15.19
CA LEU A 119 2.95 8.98 -15.58
C LEU A 119 4.24 9.70 -15.19
N LEU A 120 5.02 9.16 -14.24
CA LEU A 120 6.30 9.74 -13.87
C LEU A 120 7.27 9.69 -15.06
N PRO A 121 7.83 10.83 -15.49
CA PRO A 121 8.86 10.85 -16.53
C PRO A 121 9.99 9.94 -16.13
N ARG A 122 10.35 9.00 -17.01
CA ARG A 122 11.52 8.15 -16.81
C ARG A 122 12.74 9.06 -16.68
N PRO A 123 13.57 8.92 -15.64
CA PRO A 123 14.84 9.62 -15.57
C PRO A 123 15.63 9.27 -16.82
N THR A 124 15.81 10.24 -17.72
CA THR A 124 16.79 10.13 -18.80
C THR A 124 18.14 10.11 -18.12
N HIS A 125 18.78 8.95 -18.03
CA HIS A 125 20.19 8.87 -17.64
C HIS A 125 20.99 9.83 -18.53
N PRO A 126 21.60 10.90 -17.99
CA PRO A 126 22.61 11.61 -18.73
C PRO A 126 23.80 10.66 -18.81
N HIS A 127 23.98 10.04 -19.98
CA HIS A 127 25.30 9.60 -20.40
C HIS A 127 26.12 10.86 -20.62
N GLU A 128 27.12 11.10 -19.78
CA GLU A 128 28.25 12.01 -20.06
C GLU A 128 29.24 11.83 -18.89
N HIS A 129 30.24 10.96 -19.00
CA HIS A 129 31.52 11.03 -19.74
C HIS A 129 32.69 11.30 -18.78
#